data_AF-V5H7U5-F1
#
_entry.id   AF-V5H7U5-F1
#
_cell.length_a   1.000
_cell.length_b   1.000
_cell.length_c   1.000
_cell.angle_alpha   90.00
_cell.angle_beta   90.00
_cell.angle_gamma   90.00
#
_symmetry.space_group_name_H-M   'P 1'
#
loop_
_entity.id
_entity.type
_entity.pdbx_description
1 polymer ?
#
loop_
_entity_poly.entity_id
_entity_poly.type
_entity_poly.pdbx_seq_one_letter_code
_entity_poly.pdbx_strand_id
1 'polypeptide(L)'
;ILARYLLMLSFNNSLDVASHLPYLFHIVTLLVHTGPVSLRASIHGLVINIIHSLCTCTKPSFNDTQRVLRLSLDEFSLAKFYLLFGISKVKSTAVTAFRANCRHGLLDRSFACASPDQERMPLSFLEIITDALLEIMEACMKNLPNCDWLSQWTALAKSFAFRYNPALQPRALIVFGCIS
;
A
#
# COMPACT_ATOMS: atom_id res chain seq x y z
N ILE A 1 -4.58 -2.34 -14.08
CA ILE A 1 -6.05 -2.24 -14.15
C ILE A 1 -6.67 -2.56 -12.79
N LEU A 2 -6.47 -3.78 -12.24
CA LEU A 2 -6.97 -4.15 -10.91
C LEU A 2 -6.57 -3.19 -9.78
N ALA A 3 -5.30 -2.77 -9.70
CA ALA A 3 -4.86 -1.79 -8.70
C ALA A 3 -5.59 -0.42 -8.79
N ARG A 4 -6.02 -0.02 -9.99
CA ARG A 4 -6.83 1.20 -10.19
C ARG A 4 -8.28 0.99 -9.81
N TYR A 5 -8.82 -0.21 -10.06
CA TYR A 5 -10.14 -0.58 -9.55
C TYR A 5 -10.15 -0.60 -8.03
N LEU A 6 -9.16 -1.20 -7.37
CA LEU A 6 -9.01 -1.16 -5.92
C LEU A 6 -8.90 0.28 -5.42
N LEU A 7 -8.12 1.14 -6.10
CA LEU A 7 -8.03 2.57 -5.79
C LEU A 7 -9.38 3.30 -5.92
N MET A 8 -10.16 3.03 -6.97
CA MET A 8 -11.48 3.64 -7.18
C MET A 8 -12.54 3.09 -6.22
N LEU A 9 -12.47 1.81 -5.85
CA LEU A 9 -13.39 1.17 -4.93
C LEU A 9 -13.12 1.58 -3.47
N SER A 10 -11.84 1.71 -3.08
CA SER A 10 -11.46 2.15 -1.73
C SER A 10 -11.95 3.56 -1.40
N PHE A 11 -12.19 4.40 -2.41
CA PHE A 11 -12.74 5.74 -2.24
C PHE A 11 -14.26 5.75 -2.00
N ASN A 12 -14.98 4.74 -2.51
CA ASN A 12 -16.44 4.72 -2.51
C ASN A 12 -17.06 3.86 -1.40
N ASN A 13 -16.28 3.06 -0.68
CA ASN A 13 -16.84 2.13 0.30
C ASN A 13 -15.94 1.96 1.55
N SER A 14 -16.07 2.88 2.49
CA SER A 14 -15.30 2.87 3.74
C SER A 14 -15.60 1.64 4.62
N LEU A 15 -16.84 1.13 4.59
CA LEU A 15 -17.24 -0.10 5.27
C LEU A 15 -16.52 -1.34 4.73
N ASP A 16 -16.40 -1.44 3.40
CA ASP A 16 -15.70 -2.55 2.73
C ASP A 16 -14.18 -2.49 2.93
N VAL A 17 -13.62 -1.28 3.05
CA VAL A 17 -12.20 -1.09 3.37
C VAL A 17 -11.88 -1.62 4.78
N ALA A 18 -12.72 -1.33 5.78
CA ALA A 18 -12.51 -1.82 7.13
C ALA A 18 -12.57 -3.36 7.18
N SER A 19 -13.57 -4.00 6.57
CA SER A 19 -13.70 -5.46 6.58
C SER A 19 -12.56 -6.20 5.86
N HIS A 20 -11.89 -5.55 4.91
CA HIS A 20 -10.83 -6.15 4.10
C HIS A 20 -9.43 -5.60 4.39
N LEU A 21 -9.25 -4.85 5.48
CA LEU A 21 -8.00 -4.16 5.80
C LEU A 21 -6.76 -5.09 5.77
N PRO A 22 -6.78 -6.31 6.34
CA PRO A 22 -5.64 -7.23 6.29
C PRO A 22 -5.21 -7.58 4.86
N TYR A 23 -6.17 -7.83 3.97
CA TYR A 23 -5.92 -8.18 2.58
C TYR A 23 -5.38 -6.98 1.81
N LEU A 24 -5.90 -5.78 2.07
CA LEU A 24 -5.44 -4.55 1.44
C LEU A 24 -3.99 -4.23 1.83
N PHE A 25 -3.64 -4.31 3.11
CA PHE A 25 -2.25 -4.10 3.56
C PHE A 25 -1.30 -5.18 3.06
N HIS A 26 -1.76 -6.43 2.96
CA HIS A 26 -0.99 -7.49 2.34
C HIS A 26 -0.72 -7.22 0.84
N ILE A 27 -1.73 -6.78 0.09
CA ILE A 27 -1.57 -6.42 -1.33
C ILE A 27 -0.62 -5.23 -1.48
N VAL A 28 -0.76 -4.19 -0.64
CA VAL A 28 0.11 -3.01 -0.66
C VAL A 28 1.57 -3.42 -0.43
N THR A 29 1.86 -4.17 0.63
CA THR A 29 3.24 -4.58 0.96
C THR A 29 3.85 -5.47 -0.13
N LEU A 30 3.06 -6.34 -0.76
CA LEU A 30 3.51 -7.16 -1.89
C LEU A 30 3.75 -6.38 -3.18
N LEU A 31 3.13 -5.22 -3.39
CA LEU A 31 3.20 -4.46 -4.65
C LEU A 31 3.96 -3.14 -4.55
N VAL A 32 4.32 -2.70 -3.34
CA VAL A 32 5.04 -1.43 -3.16
C VAL A 32 6.35 -1.44 -3.97
N HIS A 33 6.75 -0.30 -4.52
CA HIS A 33 7.95 -0.15 -5.36
C HIS A 33 8.02 -1.06 -6.61
N THR A 34 6.96 -1.81 -6.94
CA THR A 34 6.99 -2.76 -8.07
C THR A 34 6.40 -2.15 -9.34
N GLY A 35 7.04 -2.40 -10.48
CA GLY A 35 6.54 -2.05 -11.81
C GLY A 35 6.60 -0.54 -12.14
N PRO A 36 5.87 -0.11 -13.18
CA PRO A 36 5.97 1.26 -13.69
C PRO A 36 5.51 2.28 -12.63
N VAL A 37 6.01 3.52 -12.74
CA VAL A 37 5.67 4.63 -11.81
C VAL A 37 4.15 4.80 -11.64
N SER A 38 3.36 4.55 -12.69
CA SER A 38 1.89 4.63 -12.62
C SER A 38 1.26 3.56 -11.72
N LEU A 39 1.82 2.35 -11.68
CA LEU A 39 1.41 1.30 -10.73
C LEU A 39 1.81 1.70 -9.32
N ARG A 40 3.08 2.10 -9.12
CA ARG A 40 3.60 2.56 -7.83
C ARG A 40 2.78 3.72 -7.24
N ALA A 41 2.42 4.70 -8.06
CA ALA A 41 1.54 5.80 -7.69
C ALA A 41 0.11 5.35 -7.36
N SER A 42 -0.39 4.30 -8.02
CA SER A 42 -1.70 3.71 -7.70
C SER A 42 -1.68 2.98 -6.36
N ILE A 43 -0.59 2.26 -6.04
CA ILE A 43 -0.43 1.59 -4.74
C ILE A 43 -0.30 2.61 -3.61
N HIS A 44 0.45 3.71 -3.83
CA HIS A 44 0.50 4.82 -2.89
C HIS A 44 -0.88 5.45 -2.67
N GLY A 45 -1.59 5.78 -3.75
CA GLY A 45 -2.94 6.32 -3.67
C GLY A 45 -3.93 5.38 -2.96
N LEU A 46 -3.75 4.06 -3.10
CA LEU A 46 -4.58 3.07 -2.42
C LEU A 46 -4.40 3.19 -0.90
N VAL A 47 -3.17 3.35 -0.41
CA VAL A 47 -2.91 3.57 1.02
C VAL A 47 -3.55 4.86 1.51
N ILE A 48 -3.40 5.96 0.77
CA ILE A 48 -4.06 7.23 1.09
C ILE A 48 -5.58 7.05 1.20
N ASN A 49 -6.19 6.37 0.23
CA ASN A 49 -7.63 6.13 0.24
C ASN A 49 -8.06 5.22 1.40
N ILE A 50 -7.27 4.21 1.75
CA ILE A 50 -7.54 3.35 2.91
C ILE A 50 -7.54 4.17 4.20
N ILE A 51 -6.48 4.95 4.44
CA ILE A 51 -6.36 5.80 5.64
C ILE A 51 -7.50 6.81 5.70
N HIS A 52 -7.81 7.46 4.58
CA HIS A 52 -8.92 8.41 4.49
C HIS A 52 -10.29 7.75 4.75
N SER A 53 -10.50 6.54 4.25
CA SER A 53 -11.71 5.76 4.52
C SER A 53 -11.82 5.39 6.00
N LEU A 54 -10.72 5.02 6.65
CA LEU A 54 -10.70 4.80 8.11
C LEU A 54 -10.97 6.10 8.89
N CYS A 55 -10.46 7.26 8.44
CA CYS A 55 -10.77 8.57 9.02
C CYS A 55 -12.27 8.94 8.89
N THR A 56 -12.91 8.56 7.79
CA THR A 56 -14.30 8.95 7.49
C THR A 56 -15.31 7.85 7.85
N CYS A 57 -14.85 6.70 8.33
CA CYS A 57 -15.68 5.62 8.84
C CYS A 57 -16.55 6.08 10.02
N THR A 58 -17.87 5.92 9.86
CA THR A 58 -18.84 6.22 10.93
C THR A 58 -19.20 4.98 11.75
N LYS A 59 -19.02 3.78 11.19
CA LYS A 59 -19.21 2.48 11.83
C LYS A 59 -18.22 1.48 11.24
N PRO A 60 -17.34 0.83 12.01
CA PRO A 60 -16.96 1.19 13.39
C PRO A 60 -16.48 2.65 13.50
N SER A 61 -16.66 3.26 14.66
CA SER A 61 -16.13 4.61 14.94
C SER A 61 -14.71 4.50 15.46
N PHE A 62 -13.79 5.21 14.82
CA PHE A 62 -12.38 5.26 15.21
C PHE A 62 -12.02 6.58 15.92
N ASN A 63 -12.93 7.15 16.70
CA ASN A 63 -12.77 8.50 17.28
C ASN A 63 -11.45 8.68 18.05
N ASP A 64 -11.06 7.68 18.85
CA ASP A 64 -9.82 7.73 19.64
C ASP A 64 -8.56 7.57 18.78
N THR A 65 -8.71 7.01 17.58
CA THR A 65 -7.63 6.75 16.61
C THR A 65 -7.56 7.80 15.49
N GLN A 66 -8.51 8.73 15.43
CA GLN A 66 -8.57 9.81 14.42
C GLN A 66 -7.26 10.60 14.34
N ARG A 67 -6.63 10.88 15.49
CA ARG A 67 -5.36 11.61 15.53
C ARG A 67 -4.25 10.83 14.84
N VAL A 68 -4.13 9.53 15.11
CA VAL A 68 -3.12 8.65 14.50
C VAL A 68 -3.35 8.59 13.00
N LEU A 69 -4.59 8.34 12.56
CA LEU A 69 -4.90 8.24 11.12
C LEU A 69 -4.61 9.54 10.35
N ARG A 70 -4.88 10.71 10.95
CA ARG A 70 -4.55 12.00 10.33
C ARG A 70 -3.04 12.22 10.25
N LEU A 71 -2.30 11.90 11.31
CA LEU A 71 -0.84 11.98 11.29
C LEU A 71 -0.25 11.02 10.24
N SER A 72 -0.78 9.81 10.12
CA SER A 72 -0.39 8.88 9.06
C SER A 72 -0.71 9.44 7.67
N LEU A 73 -1.88 10.06 7.47
CA LEU A 73 -2.23 10.66 6.18
C LEU A 73 -1.26 11.78 5.78
N ASP A 74 -0.88 12.63 6.74
CA ASP A 74 0.12 13.68 6.55
C ASP A 74 1.49 13.07 6.24
N GLU A 75 1.88 12.02 6.96
CA GLU A 75 3.16 11.35 6.80
C GLU A 75 3.32 10.68 5.43
N PHE A 76 2.29 9.94 4.99
CA PHE A 76 2.26 9.31 3.67
C PHE A 76 2.21 10.34 2.53
N SER A 77 1.89 11.60 2.82
CA SER A 77 1.92 12.70 1.86
C SER A 77 3.29 13.39 1.75
N LEU A 78 4.24 13.06 2.63
CA LEU A 78 5.61 13.59 2.59
C LEU A 78 6.43 13.00 1.45
N ALA A 79 7.38 13.79 0.95
CA ALA A 79 8.28 13.38 -0.13
C ALA A 79 9.07 12.09 0.19
N LYS A 80 9.40 11.86 1.48
CA LYS A 80 10.05 10.63 1.92
C LYS A 80 9.22 9.39 1.59
N PHE A 81 7.89 9.44 1.77
CA PHE A 81 7.01 8.31 1.50
C PHE A 81 6.81 8.09 0.00
N TYR A 82 6.84 9.14 -0.82
CA TYR A 82 6.88 8.94 -2.27
C TYR A 82 8.13 8.16 -2.70
N LEU A 83 9.30 8.45 -2.09
CA LEU A 83 10.53 7.72 -2.36
C LEU A 83 10.45 6.25 -1.94
N LEU A 84 9.88 5.95 -0.76
CA LEU A 84 9.66 4.58 -0.29
C LEU A 84 8.83 3.76 -1.29
N PHE A 85 7.84 4.39 -1.91
CA PHE A 85 7.01 3.78 -2.95
C PHE A 85 7.68 3.76 -4.34
N GLY A 86 8.89 4.30 -4.50
CA GLY A 86 9.62 4.36 -5.77
C GLY A 86 9.10 5.45 -6.72
N ILE A 87 8.41 6.45 -6.19
CA ILE A 87 7.83 7.56 -6.95
C ILE A 87 8.81 8.73 -6.93
N SER A 88 9.74 8.73 -7.89
CA SER A 88 10.75 9.79 -8.04
C SER A 88 10.27 10.85 -9.05
N LYS A 89 10.43 12.14 -8.69
CA LYS A 89 10.31 13.31 -9.61
C LYS A 89 8.97 13.41 -10.37
N VAL A 90 7.84 13.39 -9.68
CA VAL A 90 6.54 13.72 -10.30
C VAL A 90 5.92 14.95 -9.65
N LYS A 91 5.41 15.87 -10.48
CA LYS A 91 4.70 17.09 -10.03
C LYS A 91 3.38 16.78 -9.30
N SER A 92 2.78 15.62 -9.58
CA SER A 92 1.59 15.11 -8.90
C SER A 92 1.49 13.58 -9.06
N THR A 93 1.39 12.88 -7.93
CA THR A 93 1.25 11.41 -7.86
C THR A 93 -0.10 10.98 -8.42
N ALA A 94 -1.18 11.68 -8.05
CA ALA A 94 -2.54 11.44 -8.56
C ALA A 94 -2.61 11.54 -10.09
N VAL A 95 -2.07 12.61 -10.68
CA VAL A 95 -2.06 12.79 -12.15
C VAL A 95 -1.28 11.67 -12.84
N THR A 96 -0.20 11.19 -12.22
CA THR A 96 0.61 10.09 -12.76
C THR A 96 -0.12 8.75 -12.68
N ALA A 97 -0.91 8.52 -11.63
CA ALA A 97 -1.74 7.33 -11.48
C ALA A 97 -2.80 7.21 -12.59
N PHE A 98 -3.40 8.33 -13.02
CA PHE A 98 -4.46 8.39 -14.03
C PHE A 98 -3.98 8.56 -15.49
N ARG A 99 -2.79 9.13 -15.74
CA ARG A 99 -2.32 9.47 -17.11
C ARG A 99 -1.88 8.30 -17.99
N ALA A 100 -1.86 7.06 -17.52
CA ALA A 100 -1.30 5.96 -18.29
C ALA A 100 -2.08 5.59 -19.57
N ASN A 101 -3.26 6.17 -19.82
CA ASN A 101 -4.08 5.84 -20.99
C ASN A 101 -4.00 6.85 -22.15
N CYS A 102 -3.31 7.99 -22.02
CA CYS A 102 -3.29 9.04 -23.05
C CYS A 102 -2.06 9.01 -23.99
N ARG A 103 -1.22 7.96 -23.94
CA ARG A 103 -0.06 7.83 -24.85
C ARG A 103 -0.04 6.49 -25.59
N HIS A 104 -1.20 5.91 -25.88
CA HIS A 104 -1.29 4.75 -26.78
C HIS A 104 -1.19 5.15 -28.27
N GLY A 105 -0.38 6.17 -28.59
CA GLY A 105 -0.39 6.78 -29.93
C GLY A 105 0.98 6.91 -30.60
N LEU A 106 2.07 7.11 -29.87
CA LEU A 106 3.42 7.27 -30.44
C LEU A 106 4.47 7.13 -29.34
N LEU A 107 5.52 6.36 -29.61
CA LEU A 107 6.68 6.04 -28.76
C LEU A 107 6.57 4.78 -27.90
N ASP A 108 6.29 3.68 -28.57
CA ASP A 108 6.44 2.33 -28.03
C ASP A 108 7.91 1.86 -28.08
N ARG A 109 8.79 2.57 -27.37
CA ARG A 109 10.23 2.18 -27.22
C ARG A 109 10.75 2.26 -25.79
N SER A 110 9.89 2.50 -24.81
CA SER A 110 10.27 2.56 -23.39
C SER A 110 10.20 1.22 -22.66
N PHE A 111 9.77 0.15 -23.32
CA PHE A 111 9.82 -1.22 -22.77
C PHE A 111 11.25 -1.78 -22.68
N ALA A 112 12.26 -1.08 -23.23
CA ALA A 112 13.63 -1.59 -23.36
C ALA A 112 14.70 -0.89 -22.49
N CYS A 113 14.32 0.01 -21.57
CA CYS A 113 15.30 0.79 -20.79
C CYS A 113 15.08 0.75 -19.27
N ALA A 114 14.60 -0.36 -18.70
CA ALA A 114 14.87 -0.64 -17.29
C ALA A 114 16.22 -1.35 -17.25
N SER A 115 17.28 -0.62 -16.90
CA SER A 115 18.55 -1.27 -16.56
C SER A 115 18.29 -2.25 -15.40
N PRO A 116 18.83 -3.49 -15.45
CA PRO A 116 18.51 -4.54 -14.47
C PRO A 116 18.91 -4.20 -13.02
N ASP A 117 19.63 -3.09 -12.84
CA ASP A 117 20.17 -2.62 -11.56
C ASP A 117 19.32 -1.53 -10.87
N GLN A 118 18.33 -0.91 -11.55
CA GLN A 118 17.71 0.33 -11.08
C GLN A 118 16.41 0.18 -10.27
N GLU A 119 15.88 -1.04 -10.10
CA GLU A 119 14.57 -1.26 -9.46
C GLU A 119 14.59 -2.22 -8.27
N ARG A 120 15.76 -2.50 -7.67
CA ARG A 120 15.80 -3.24 -6.41
C ARG A 120 15.47 -2.29 -5.26
N MET A 121 14.24 -2.38 -4.79
CA MET A 121 13.80 -1.72 -3.56
C MET A 121 14.73 -2.11 -2.40
N PRO A 122 15.32 -1.14 -1.67
CA PRO A 122 15.99 -1.44 -0.40
C PRO A 122 15.02 -2.14 0.54
N LEU A 123 15.42 -3.26 1.14
CA LEU A 123 14.56 -4.04 2.03
C LEU A 123 14.06 -3.21 3.22
N SER A 124 14.89 -2.29 3.71
CA SER A 124 14.54 -1.32 4.75
C SER A 124 13.37 -0.41 4.39
N PHE A 125 13.12 -0.14 3.10
CA PHE A 125 11.94 0.64 2.71
C PHE A 125 10.65 -0.16 2.95
N LEU A 126 10.71 -1.49 2.80
CA LEU A 126 9.54 -2.35 2.98
C LEU A 126 9.25 -2.50 4.46
N GLU A 127 10.29 -2.61 5.29
CA GLU A 127 10.19 -2.58 6.75
C GLU A 127 9.48 -1.30 7.21
N ILE A 128 9.99 -0.12 6.83
CA ILE A 128 9.39 1.19 7.22
C ILE A 128 7.91 1.27 6.83
N ILE A 129 7.56 0.84 5.61
CA ILE A 129 6.16 0.86 5.15
C ILE A 129 5.33 -0.15 5.95
N THR A 130 5.86 -1.34 6.23
CA THR A 130 5.15 -2.39 6.97
C THR A 130 4.90 -1.95 8.41
N ASP A 131 5.88 -1.36 9.07
CA ASP A 131 5.77 -0.84 10.44
C ASP A 131 4.73 0.28 10.52
N ALA A 132 4.73 1.21 9.56
CA ALA A 132 3.73 2.28 9.50
C ALA A 132 2.30 1.73 9.29
N LEU A 133 2.14 0.70 8.45
CA LEU A 133 0.85 0.05 8.24
C LEU A 133 0.41 -0.75 9.48
N LEU A 134 1.36 -1.40 10.17
CA LEU A 134 1.10 -2.11 11.42
C LEU A 134 0.61 -1.16 12.50
N GLU A 135 1.26 -0.01 12.69
CA GLU A 135 0.84 1.02 13.65
C GLU A 135 -0.61 1.47 13.40
N ILE A 136 -0.97 1.72 12.13
CA ILE A 136 -2.34 2.08 11.74
C ILE A 136 -3.32 0.95 12.08
N MET A 137 -2.99 -0.30 11.73
CA MET A 137 -3.85 -1.46 11.98
C MET A 137 -4.10 -1.64 13.49
N GLU A 138 -3.03 -1.67 14.29
CA GLU A 138 -3.12 -1.85 15.74
C GLU A 138 -3.89 -0.71 16.41
N ALA A 139 -3.68 0.53 15.96
CA ALA A 139 -4.42 1.66 16.47
C ALA A 139 -5.92 1.54 16.15
N CYS A 140 -6.30 1.06 14.97
CA CYS A 140 -7.69 0.82 14.60
C CYS A 140 -8.30 -0.36 15.38
N MET A 141 -7.56 -1.46 15.55
CA MET A 141 -8.00 -2.67 16.25
C MET A 141 -8.46 -2.41 17.68
N LYS A 142 -7.84 -1.44 18.39
CA LYS A 142 -8.24 -1.05 19.76
C LYS A 142 -9.71 -0.60 19.87
N ASN A 143 -10.32 -0.15 18.78
CA ASN A 143 -11.72 0.29 18.75
C ASN A 143 -12.70 -0.84 18.37
N LEU A 144 -12.19 -2.04 18.09
CA LEU A 144 -12.97 -3.15 17.54
C LEU A 144 -12.89 -4.38 18.46
N PRO A 145 -14.01 -4.79 19.08
CA PRO A 145 -14.02 -6.03 19.86
C PRO A 145 -13.81 -7.24 18.96
N ASN A 146 -13.04 -8.23 19.43
CA ASN A 146 -12.75 -9.48 18.72
C ASN A 146 -12.13 -9.30 17.32
N CYS A 147 -11.38 -8.21 17.10
CA CYS A 147 -10.72 -7.97 15.83
C CYS A 147 -9.54 -8.91 15.63
N ASP A 148 -9.54 -9.67 14.54
CA ASP A 148 -8.52 -10.66 14.18
C ASP A 148 -7.62 -10.19 13.02
N TRP A 149 -7.66 -8.91 12.67
CA TRP A 149 -6.99 -8.35 11.50
C TRP A 149 -5.50 -8.64 11.43
N LEU A 150 -4.77 -8.43 12.53
CA LEU A 150 -3.35 -8.73 12.60
C LEU A 150 -3.10 -10.23 12.37
N SER A 151 -3.85 -11.10 13.04
CA SER A 151 -3.76 -12.55 12.85
C SER A 151 -4.01 -12.96 11.39
N GLN A 152 -5.02 -12.37 10.74
CA GLN A 152 -5.28 -12.61 9.32
C GLN A 152 -4.11 -12.15 8.43
N TRP A 153 -3.56 -10.96 8.69
CA TRP A 153 -2.43 -10.44 7.91
C TRP A 153 -1.16 -11.29 8.11
N THR A 154 -0.85 -11.67 9.35
CA THR A 154 0.26 -12.57 9.69
C THR A 154 0.10 -13.93 9.01
N ALA A 155 -1.11 -14.50 8.96
CA ALA A 155 -1.38 -15.75 8.25
C ALA A 155 -1.15 -15.64 6.74
N LEU A 156 -1.58 -14.54 6.11
CA LEU A 156 -1.31 -14.25 4.70
C LEU A 156 0.20 -14.12 4.44
N ALA A 157 0.90 -13.31 5.23
CA ALA A 157 2.34 -13.10 5.10
C ALA A 157 3.12 -14.41 5.27
N LYS A 158 2.79 -15.21 6.29
CA LYS A 158 3.35 -16.55 6.52
C LYS A 158 3.14 -17.47 5.32
N SER A 159 1.92 -17.56 4.80
CA SER A 159 1.62 -18.41 3.63
C SER A 159 2.46 -18.03 2.42
N PHE A 160 2.68 -16.73 2.16
CA PHE A 160 3.52 -16.26 1.05
C PHE A 160 5.02 -16.41 1.31
N ALA A 161 5.47 -16.30 2.57
CA ALA A 161 6.87 -16.47 2.95
C ALA A 161 7.36 -17.92 2.77
N PHE A 162 6.47 -18.90 2.97
CA PHE A 162 6.81 -20.32 2.91
C PHE A 162 6.27 -21.05 1.66
N ARG A 163 5.61 -20.35 0.75
CA ARG A 163 5.26 -20.88 -0.58
C ARG A 163 6.34 -20.49 -1.58
N TYR A 164 6.78 -21.46 -2.39
CA TYR A 164 7.79 -21.20 -3.42
C TYR A 164 7.28 -20.15 -4.43
N ASN A 165 7.81 -18.94 -4.32
CA ASN A 165 7.62 -17.84 -5.24
C ASN A 165 8.83 -16.91 -5.16
N PRO A 166 9.93 -17.19 -5.87
CA PRO A 166 11.19 -16.47 -5.74
C PRO A 166 11.08 -14.95 -5.88
N ALA A 167 10.08 -14.45 -6.61
CA ALA A 167 9.87 -13.02 -6.83
C ALA A 167 9.27 -12.30 -5.60
N LEU A 168 8.39 -12.97 -4.85
CA LEU A 168 7.66 -12.36 -3.72
C LEU A 168 8.14 -12.86 -2.36
N GLN A 169 8.78 -14.03 -2.32
CA GLN A 169 9.14 -14.70 -1.09
C GLN A 169 10.03 -13.88 -0.15
N PRO A 170 11.10 -13.18 -0.61
CA PRO A 170 11.91 -12.33 0.28
C PRO A 170 11.09 -11.19 0.89
N ARG A 171 10.16 -10.62 0.12
CA ARG A 171 9.28 -9.53 0.57
C ARG A 171 8.30 -10.03 1.63
N ALA A 172 7.69 -11.18 1.38
CA ALA A 172 6.78 -11.81 2.32
C ALA A 172 7.47 -12.22 3.63
N LEU A 173 8.75 -12.64 3.57
CA LEU A 173 9.53 -12.97 4.75
C LEU A 173 9.80 -11.74 5.63
N ILE A 174 10.14 -10.60 5.02
CA ILE A 174 10.31 -9.32 5.73
C ILE A 174 9.00 -8.90 6.38
N VAL A 175 7.92 -8.86 5.60
CA VAL A 175 6.59 -8.47 6.10
C VAL A 175 6.19 -9.37 7.26
N PHE A 176 6.35 -10.69 7.12
CA PHE A 176 6.10 -11.65 8.19
C PHE A 176 6.96 -11.35 9.43
N GLY A 177 8.24 -11.05 9.27
CA GLY A 177 9.13 -10.68 10.37
C GLY A 177 8.73 -9.40 11.11
N CYS A 178 8.18 -8.40 10.41
CA CYS A 178 7.69 -7.16 11.03
C CYS A 178 6.39 -7.35 11.82
N ILE A 179 5.49 -8.24 11.38
CA ILE A 179 4.11 -8.34 11.92
C ILE A 179 3.85 -9.59 12.78
N SER A 180 4.89 -10.38 13.07
CA SER A 180 4.78 -11.62 13.88
C SER A 180 5.16 -11.43 15.33
#